data_AF-A0A226D0D9-F1
#
_entry.id   AF-A0A226D0D9-F1
#
_cell.length_a   1.000
_cell.length_b   1.000
_cell.length_c   1.000
_cell.angle_alpha   90.00
_cell.angle_beta   90.00
_cell.angle_gamma   90.00
#
_symmetry.space_group_name_H-M   'P 1'
#
loop_
_entity.id
_entity.type
_entity.pdbx_description
1 polymer ?
#
loop_
_entity_poly.entity_id
_entity_poly.type
_entity_poly.pdbx_seq_one_letter_code
_entity_poly.pdbx_strand_id
1 'polypeptide(L)'
;MVLTESKRRKIWYKIFLLIQACYTYNMFRWVIFGKEPFTRKAQLLGMILAYFGLHSVGWNWGIRNNVSQIWNTMVQWERQFLKDKPLNKVKESANQMAVQFLRLVCTILLYFTVPNYALFNMVLVYFDWCQRPYFGASTLFCTDKGDWIGPSLPYWLPVLAAETFLNYALTFGGVVWLFNLYIPGIGCFLDDSPPSFAAMRQNISIYRQLHVLERLFNDFIIRACLPIMLSVMPGIQIMSMFGCFRFLGKMTLLQFQIFPLMGFSAMLCNVVSSTLSSFIFTDSTALMTCFKTAAVRIEGSKREGKILRRELWSCTSLKIKFGSNFVDGGTPLVLQDFCWTQTVSLMLVMDNK
;
A
#
# COMPACT_ATOMS: atom_id res chain seq x y z
N MET A 1 25.34 -1.92 -5.53
CA MET A 1 25.96 -0.93 -6.44
C MET A 1 25.21 0.38 -6.23
N VAL A 2 25.78 1.29 -5.43
CA VAL A 2 25.14 2.60 -5.15
C VAL A 2 25.56 3.52 -6.28
N LEU A 3 24.67 3.74 -7.25
CA LEU A 3 24.87 4.75 -8.27
C LEU A 3 25.05 6.09 -7.53
N THR A 4 26.21 6.72 -7.68
CA THR A 4 26.43 8.09 -7.23
C THR A 4 25.47 9.00 -7.99
N GLU A 5 24.31 9.25 -7.39
CA GLU A 5 23.30 10.10 -8.01
C GLU A 5 23.87 11.50 -8.20
N SER A 6 23.85 11.97 -9.45
CA SER A 6 24.17 13.36 -9.77
C SER A 6 23.34 14.32 -8.92
N LYS A 7 23.98 15.34 -8.34
CA LYS A 7 23.34 16.44 -7.59
C LYS A 7 22.10 17.00 -8.32
N ARG A 8 22.14 17.02 -9.65
CA ARG A 8 21.04 17.48 -10.52
C ARG A 8 19.78 16.61 -10.36
N ARG A 9 19.90 15.28 -10.30
CA ARG A 9 18.75 14.37 -10.14
C ARG A 9 18.06 14.57 -8.78
N LYS A 10 18.85 14.78 -7.73
CA LYS A 10 18.33 15.06 -6.38
C LYS A 10 17.52 16.35 -6.32
N ILE A 11 18.01 17.41 -6.98
CA ILE A 11 17.30 18.69 -7.06
C ILE A 11 15.99 18.51 -7.84
N TRP A 12 16.03 17.85 -9.00
CA TRP A 12 14.83 17.58 -9.79
C TRP A 12 13.78 16.77 -9.02
N TYR A 13 14.19 15.73 -8.31
CA TYR A 13 13.28 14.93 -7.48
C TYR A 13 12.61 15.78 -6.38
N LYS A 14 13.36 16.67 -5.71
CA LYS A 14 12.79 17.58 -4.70
C LYS A 14 11.82 18.58 -5.30
N ILE A 15 12.16 19.19 -6.43
CA ILE A 15 11.26 20.08 -7.17
C ILE A 15 9.98 19.33 -7.52
N PHE A 16 10.12 18.09 -8.00
CA PHE A 16 9.00 17.25 -8.36
C PHE A 16 8.07 16.93 -7.17
N LEU A 17 8.63 16.59 -6.01
CA LEU A 17 7.87 16.41 -4.78
C LEU A 17 7.13 17.69 -4.35
N LEU A 18 7.75 18.87 -4.50
CA LEU A 18 7.09 20.14 -4.20
C LEU A 18 5.92 20.41 -5.16
N ILE A 19 6.09 20.12 -6.47
CA ILE A 19 5.00 20.27 -7.44
C ILE A 19 3.82 19.39 -7.05
N GLN A 20 4.06 18.14 -6.68
CA GLN A 20 3.03 17.24 -6.18
C GLN A 20 2.35 17.76 -4.92
N ALA A 21 3.12 18.24 -3.94
CA ALA A 21 2.58 18.80 -2.71
C ALA A 21 1.70 20.03 -2.96
N CYS A 22 2.17 20.95 -3.82
CA CYS A 22 1.40 22.13 -4.25
C CYS A 22 0.11 21.73 -4.97
N TYR A 23 0.17 20.71 -5.82
CA TYR A 23 -0.99 20.20 -6.54
C TYR A 23 -2.04 19.62 -5.57
N THR A 24 -1.64 18.74 -4.64
CA THR A 24 -2.55 18.21 -3.61
C THR A 24 -3.08 19.30 -2.67
N TYR A 25 -2.26 20.27 -2.29
CA TYR A 25 -2.68 21.42 -1.48
C TYR A 25 -3.74 22.27 -2.19
N ASN A 26 -3.55 22.54 -3.48
CA ASN A 26 -4.54 23.26 -4.28
C ASN A 26 -5.87 22.51 -4.31
N MET A 27 -5.87 21.18 -4.47
CA MET A 27 -7.10 20.39 -4.39
C MET A 27 -7.83 20.58 -3.04
N PHE A 28 -7.08 20.55 -1.94
CA PHE A 28 -7.62 20.73 -0.60
C PHE A 28 -8.25 22.13 -0.42
N ARG A 29 -7.54 23.18 -0.87
CA ARG A 29 -8.06 24.54 -0.91
C ARG A 29 -9.39 24.62 -1.69
N TRP A 30 -9.48 23.93 -2.83
CA TRP A 30 -10.70 23.90 -3.64
C TRP A 30 -11.89 23.24 -2.93
N VAL A 31 -11.68 22.15 -2.19
CA VAL A 31 -12.77 21.50 -1.45
C VAL A 31 -13.31 22.39 -0.33
N ILE A 32 -12.41 23.06 0.40
CA ILE A 32 -12.79 23.92 1.52
C ILE A 32 -13.48 25.19 1.02
N PHE A 33 -12.83 25.93 0.13
CA PHE A 33 -13.26 27.28 -0.26
C PHE A 33 -14.09 27.33 -1.55
N GLY A 34 -14.13 26.23 -2.31
CA GLY A 34 -14.90 26.18 -3.55
C GLY A 34 -16.40 26.24 -3.32
N LYS A 35 -17.13 26.86 -4.26
CA LYS A 35 -18.61 26.95 -4.24
C LYS A 35 -19.31 25.74 -4.88
N GLU A 36 -18.58 24.65 -5.11
CA GLU A 36 -19.13 23.45 -5.77
C GLU A 36 -20.25 22.80 -4.94
N PRO A 37 -21.23 22.16 -5.61
CA PRO A 37 -22.21 21.34 -4.93
C PRO A 37 -21.53 20.24 -4.11
N PHE A 38 -22.18 19.85 -3.02
CA PHE A 38 -21.67 18.85 -2.08
C PHE A 38 -21.27 17.53 -2.77
N THR A 39 -22.03 17.13 -3.80
CA THR A 39 -21.78 15.95 -4.64
C THR A 39 -20.36 15.93 -5.22
N ARG A 40 -19.94 17.03 -5.84
CA ARG A 40 -18.60 17.18 -6.40
C ARG A 40 -17.53 17.28 -5.31
N LYS A 41 -17.82 17.99 -4.20
CA LYS A 41 -16.90 18.07 -3.06
C LYS A 41 -16.59 16.69 -2.46
N ALA A 42 -17.59 15.82 -2.36
CA ALA A 42 -17.41 14.46 -1.85
C ALA A 42 -16.52 13.60 -2.76
N GLN A 43 -16.69 13.70 -4.08
CA GLN A 43 -15.82 13.04 -5.06
C GLN A 43 -14.37 13.53 -4.93
N LEU A 44 -14.17 14.85 -4.88
CA LEU A 44 -12.85 15.45 -4.70
C LEU A 44 -12.20 15.03 -3.39
N LEU A 45 -12.97 14.92 -2.30
CA LEU A 45 -12.44 14.51 -1.01
C LEU A 45 -11.85 13.09 -1.08
N GLY A 46 -12.52 12.15 -1.76
CA GLY A 46 -11.98 10.82 -2.01
C GLY A 46 -10.64 10.87 -2.76
N MET A 47 -10.56 11.63 -3.85
CA MET A 47 -9.33 11.82 -4.63
C MET A 47 -8.20 12.45 -3.80
N ILE A 48 -8.52 13.47 -3.00
CA ILE A 48 -7.55 14.14 -2.12
C ILE A 48 -6.98 13.16 -1.11
N LEU A 49 -7.82 12.35 -0.46
CA LEU A 49 -7.35 11.32 0.46
C LEU A 49 -6.41 10.34 -0.24
N ALA A 50 -6.75 9.89 -1.45
CA ALA A 50 -5.90 9.03 -2.25
C ALA A 50 -4.54 9.69 -2.57
N TYR A 51 -4.53 10.91 -3.10
CA TYR A 51 -3.28 11.59 -3.47
C TYR A 51 -2.46 11.98 -2.26
N PHE A 52 -3.09 12.44 -1.19
CA PHE A 52 -2.41 12.73 0.06
C PHE A 52 -1.77 11.48 0.63
N GLY A 53 -2.48 10.35 0.67
CA GLY A 53 -1.93 9.08 1.14
C GLY A 53 -0.75 8.61 0.30
N LEU A 54 -0.93 8.53 -1.01
CA LEU A 54 0.11 8.09 -1.96
C LEU A 54 1.34 9.00 -1.93
N HIS A 55 1.13 10.31 -1.89
CA HIS A 55 2.21 11.29 -1.77
C HIS A 55 2.93 11.18 -0.42
N SER A 56 2.20 10.96 0.68
CA SER A 56 2.78 10.77 2.01
C SER A 56 3.66 9.53 2.09
N VAL A 57 3.24 8.41 1.49
CA VAL A 57 4.08 7.19 1.40
C VAL A 57 5.32 7.46 0.53
N GLY A 58 5.14 8.18 -0.58
CA GLY A 58 6.22 8.53 -1.49
C GLY A 58 7.16 9.64 -1.01
N TRP A 59 6.88 10.27 0.13
CA TRP A 59 7.60 11.44 0.60
C TRP A 59 8.99 11.09 1.12
N ASN A 60 10.01 11.20 0.26
CA ASN A 60 11.40 10.95 0.61
C ASN A 60 12.29 12.19 0.40
N TRP A 61 11.97 13.30 1.06
CA TRP A 61 12.72 14.57 0.92
C TRP A 61 14.24 14.42 1.15
N GLY A 62 14.61 13.58 2.11
CA GLY A 62 16.01 13.32 2.46
C GLY A 62 16.76 12.42 1.46
N ILE A 63 16.06 11.86 0.46
CA ILE A 63 16.57 10.83 -0.46
C ILE A 63 17.32 9.77 0.35
N ARG A 64 16.64 9.25 1.38
CA ARG A 64 17.19 8.21 2.22
C ARG A 64 17.20 6.92 1.42
N ASN A 65 18.39 6.33 1.29
CA ASN A 65 18.58 5.05 0.58
C ASN A 65 18.16 3.84 1.42
N ASN A 66 17.59 4.04 2.61
CA ASN A 66 17.20 2.97 3.54
C ASN A 66 16.35 1.90 2.87
N VAL A 67 15.53 2.31 1.91
CA VAL A 67 14.56 1.43 1.26
C VAL A 67 15.24 0.56 0.24
N SER A 68 16.03 1.18 -0.64
CA SER A 68 16.86 0.43 -1.58
C SER A 68 17.84 -0.47 -0.83
N GLN A 69 18.33 -0.05 0.35
CA GLN A 69 19.14 -0.90 1.22
C GLN A 69 18.35 -2.09 1.75
N ILE A 70 17.18 -1.90 2.35
CA ILE A 70 16.31 -2.98 2.85
C ILE A 70 15.97 -3.94 1.72
N TRP A 71 15.57 -3.43 0.56
CA TRP A 71 15.28 -4.23 -0.63
C TRP A 71 16.48 -5.05 -1.07
N ASN A 72 17.65 -4.42 -1.22
CA ASN A 72 18.88 -5.13 -1.60
C ASN A 72 19.28 -6.17 -0.55
N THR A 73 19.10 -5.89 0.74
CA THR A 73 19.34 -6.85 1.82
C THR A 73 18.38 -8.03 1.74
N MET A 74 17.09 -7.80 1.51
CA MET A 74 16.09 -8.85 1.31
C MET A 74 16.45 -9.74 0.11
N VAL A 75 16.71 -9.14 -1.05
CA VAL A 75 17.08 -9.87 -2.27
C VAL A 75 18.41 -10.61 -2.10
N GLN A 76 19.39 -10.00 -1.43
CA GLN A 76 20.67 -10.66 -1.17
C GLN A 76 20.52 -11.85 -0.21
N TRP A 77 19.70 -11.70 0.83
CA TRP A 77 19.39 -12.77 1.77
C TRP A 77 18.65 -13.92 1.07
N GLU A 78 17.62 -13.62 0.29
CA GLU A 78 16.87 -14.61 -0.51
C GLU A 78 17.82 -15.37 -1.47
N ARG A 79 18.72 -14.67 -2.16
CA ARG A 79 19.73 -15.31 -3.02
C ARG A 79 20.67 -16.24 -2.26
N GLN A 80 21.08 -15.88 -1.04
CA GLN A 80 21.92 -16.74 -0.20
C GLN A 80 21.12 -17.96 0.24
N PHE A 81 19.88 -17.75 0.66
CA PHE A 81 18.98 -18.80 1.11
C PHE A 81 18.63 -19.82 0.02
N LEU A 82 18.35 -19.36 -1.20
CA LEU A 82 18.04 -20.21 -2.35
C LEU A 82 19.24 -20.99 -2.86
N LYS A 83 20.48 -20.49 -2.69
CA LYS A 83 21.69 -21.25 -3.04
C LYS A 83 21.85 -22.52 -2.20
N ASP A 84 21.42 -22.46 -0.94
CA ASP A 84 21.57 -23.56 0.01
C ASP A 84 20.42 -24.60 -0.07
N LYS A 85 19.37 -24.32 -0.85
CA LYS A 85 18.21 -25.21 -1.01
C LYS A 85 18.13 -25.79 -2.43
N PRO A 86 18.09 -27.13 -2.60
CA PRO A 86 17.72 -27.71 -3.89
C PRO A 86 16.27 -27.35 -4.22
N LEU A 87 16.03 -26.77 -5.40
CA LEU A 87 14.72 -26.23 -5.85
C LEU A 87 13.54 -27.22 -5.71
N ASN A 88 13.80 -28.52 -5.67
CA ASN A 88 12.78 -29.55 -5.84
C ASN A 88 12.04 -29.95 -4.55
N LYS A 89 12.24 -29.28 -3.40
CA LYS A 89 11.62 -29.68 -2.12
C LYS A 89 11.08 -28.53 -1.27
N VAL A 90 10.61 -27.45 -1.87
CA VAL A 90 9.80 -26.48 -1.11
C VAL A 90 8.44 -27.13 -0.89
N LYS A 91 8.20 -27.59 0.34
CA LYS A 91 6.96 -28.25 0.73
C LYS A 91 5.84 -27.23 0.65
N GLU A 92 4.79 -27.56 -0.10
CA GLU A 92 3.65 -26.69 -0.33
C GLU A 92 3.01 -26.34 1.02
N SER A 93 3.07 -25.08 1.44
CA SER A 93 2.42 -24.65 2.68
C SER A 93 0.90 -24.64 2.45
N ALA A 94 0.10 -24.93 3.50
CA ALA A 94 -1.36 -24.89 3.39
C ALA A 94 -1.87 -23.51 2.91
N ASN A 95 -1.08 -22.46 3.11
CA ASN A 95 -1.39 -21.10 2.72
C ASN A 95 -0.80 -20.71 1.35
N GLN A 96 -0.03 -21.58 0.67
CA GLN A 96 0.69 -21.21 -0.55
C GLN A 96 -0.24 -20.78 -1.68
N MET A 97 -1.37 -21.47 -1.86
CA MET A 97 -2.38 -21.09 -2.85
C MET A 97 -2.96 -19.70 -2.54
N ALA A 98 -3.25 -19.43 -1.26
CA ALA A 98 -3.74 -18.12 -0.83
C ALA A 98 -2.70 -17.03 -1.06
N VAL A 99 -1.43 -17.28 -0.75
CA VAL A 99 -0.33 -16.33 -0.98
C VAL A 99 -0.13 -16.06 -2.47
N GLN A 100 -0.15 -17.09 -3.32
CA GLN A 100 -0.04 -16.94 -4.78
C GLN A 100 -1.22 -16.15 -5.35
N PHE A 101 -2.44 -16.43 -4.89
CA PHE A 101 -3.63 -15.68 -5.26
C PHE A 101 -3.51 -14.21 -4.84
N LEU A 102 -3.10 -13.93 -3.60
CA LEU A 102 -2.91 -12.56 -3.11
C LEU A 102 -1.82 -11.81 -3.89
N ARG A 103 -0.72 -12.50 -4.27
CA ARG A 103 0.32 -11.94 -5.16
C ARG A 103 -0.21 -11.61 -6.55
N LEU A 104 -1.03 -12.48 -7.12
CA LEU A 104 -1.69 -12.24 -8.40
C LEU A 104 -2.60 -11.01 -8.31
N VAL A 105 -3.44 -10.93 -7.29
CA VAL A 105 -4.30 -9.76 -7.03
C VAL A 105 -3.46 -8.49 -6.92
N CYS A 106 -2.36 -8.52 -6.17
CA CYS A 106 -1.46 -7.36 -6.03
C CYS A 106 -0.81 -6.95 -7.35
N THR A 107 -0.42 -7.93 -8.17
CA THR A 107 0.17 -7.71 -9.49
C THR A 107 -0.85 -7.07 -10.43
N ILE A 108 -2.09 -7.58 -10.44
CA ILE A 108 -3.19 -6.99 -11.20
C ILE A 108 -3.44 -5.55 -10.72
N LEU A 109 -3.53 -5.31 -9.40
CA LEU A 109 -3.73 -3.96 -8.87
C LEU A 109 -2.62 -2.98 -9.28
N LEU A 110 -1.35 -3.41 -9.25
CA LEU A 110 -0.22 -2.57 -9.61
C LEU A 110 -0.19 -2.26 -11.11
N TYR A 111 -0.23 -3.28 -11.97
CA TYR A 111 0.01 -3.11 -13.40
C TYR A 111 -1.24 -2.74 -14.18
N PHE A 112 -2.43 -3.13 -13.70
CA PHE A 112 -3.68 -2.81 -14.34
C PHE A 112 -4.30 -1.54 -13.73
N THR A 113 -4.49 -1.46 -12.42
CA THR A 113 -5.26 -0.34 -11.84
C THR A 113 -4.53 1.00 -11.94
N VAL A 114 -3.21 1.05 -11.73
CA VAL A 114 -2.48 2.33 -11.73
C VAL A 114 -2.46 3.03 -13.09
N PRO A 115 -2.05 2.38 -14.19
CA PRO A 115 -2.06 3.04 -15.49
C PRO A 115 -3.48 3.39 -15.92
N ASN A 116 -4.44 2.48 -15.69
CA ASN A 116 -5.83 2.72 -16.05
C ASN A 116 -6.43 3.89 -15.28
N TYR A 117 -6.11 4.07 -14.00
CA TYR A 117 -6.59 5.22 -13.22
C TYR A 117 -6.11 6.56 -13.83
N ALA A 118 -4.84 6.66 -14.21
CA ALA A 118 -4.33 7.85 -14.87
C ALA A 118 -4.97 8.08 -16.25
N LEU A 119 -5.21 7.01 -17.02
CA LEU A 119 -5.90 7.09 -18.31
C LEU A 119 -7.37 7.49 -18.15
N PHE A 120 -8.08 6.96 -17.15
CA PHE A 120 -9.46 7.35 -16.87
C PHE A 120 -9.55 8.83 -16.47
N ASN A 121 -8.61 9.32 -15.64
CA ASN A 121 -8.54 10.74 -15.32
C ASN A 121 -8.23 11.59 -16.55
N MET A 122 -7.35 11.13 -17.45
CA MET A 122 -7.09 11.80 -18.72
C MET A 122 -8.35 11.89 -19.58
N VAL A 123 -9.13 10.81 -19.68
CA VAL A 123 -10.40 10.79 -20.42
C VAL A 123 -11.42 11.72 -19.78
N LEU A 124 -11.49 11.78 -18.45
CA LEU A 124 -12.35 12.73 -17.74
C LEU A 124 -11.98 14.19 -18.06
N VAL A 125 -10.70 14.53 -17.98
CA VAL A 125 -10.19 15.86 -18.32
C VAL A 125 -10.41 16.19 -19.80
N TYR A 126 -10.36 15.19 -20.68
CA TYR A 126 -10.67 15.35 -22.10
C TYR A 126 -12.12 15.76 -22.33
N PHE A 127 -13.06 15.20 -21.56
CA PHE A 127 -14.50 15.50 -21.73
C PHE A 127 -14.96 16.74 -20.94
N ASP A 128 -14.38 17.02 -19.79
CA ASP A 128 -14.71 18.18 -18.95
C ASP A 128 -13.42 18.87 -18.47
N TRP A 129 -13.04 19.90 -19.19
CA TRP A 129 -11.73 20.56 -19.06
C TRP A 129 -11.68 21.44 -17.82
N CYS A 130 -12.84 21.94 -17.45
CA CYS A 130 -13.11 22.73 -16.27
C CYS A 130 -13.42 21.86 -15.06
N GLN A 131 -13.34 20.53 -15.19
CA GLN A 131 -13.58 19.63 -14.09
C GLN A 131 -12.53 19.84 -13.00
N ARG A 132 -12.98 20.26 -11.83
CA ARG A 132 -12.14 20.27 -10.62
C ARG A 132 -11.90 18.82 -10.20
N PRO A 133 -10.73 18.47 -9.65
CA PRO A 133 -9.67 19.35 -9.16
C PRO A 133 -8.51 19.61 -10.14
N TYR A 134 -8.69 19.30 -11.43
CA TYR A 134 -7.61 19.33 -12.42
C TYR A 134 -7.17 20.75 -12.77
N PHE A 135 -5.96 20.90 -13.32
CA PHE A 135 -5.36 22.21 -13.61
C PHE A 135 -6.18 23.06 -14.57
N GLY A 136 -6.92 22.45 -15.50
CA GLY A 136 -7.78 23.17 -16.44
C GLY A 136 -8.74 24.12 -15.72
N ALA A 137 -9.30 23.70 -14.58
CA ALA A 137 -10.20 24.51 -13.76
C ALA A 137 -9.53 25.70 -13.05
N SER A 138 -8.19 25.72 -12.96
CA SER A 138 -7.41 26.83 -12.39
C SER A 138 -6.89 27.80 -13.45
N THR A 139 -7.13 27.53 -14.74
CA THR A 139 -6.72 28.43 -15.82
C THR A 139 -7.69 29.59 -15.97
N LEU A 140 -7.22 30.71 -16.52
CA LEU A 140 -8.04 31.88 -16.86
C LEU A 140 -9.08 31.59 -17.96
N PHE A 141 -9.00 30.43 -18.60
CA PHE A 141 -9.86 30.03 -19.71
C PHE A 141 -11.11 29.28 -19.26
N CYS A 142 -11.20 28.92 -17.97
CA CYS A 142 -12.38 28.30 -17.41
C CYS A 142 -13.26 29.37 -16.74
N THR A 143 -14.52 29.49 -17.17
CA THR A 143 -15.48 30.38 -16.51
C THR A 143 -15.96 29.83 -15.17
N ASP A 144 -16.56 30.69 -14.35
CA ASP A 144 -17.25 30.26 -13.12
C ASP A 144 -18.40 29.27 -13.39
N LYS A 145 -18.92 29.22 -14.62
CA LYS A 145 -19.94 28.26 -15.05
C LYS A 145 -19.37 26.89 -15.43
N GLY A 146 -18.04 26.77 -15.55
CA GLY A 146 -17.37 25.57 -16.03
C GLY A 146 -17.25 25.51 -17.56
N ASP A 147 -17.56 26.60 -18.27
CA ASP A 147 -17.38 26.68 -19.72
C ASP A 147 -15.93 27.04 -20.05
N TRP A 148 -15.34 26.33 -21.02
CA TRP A 148 -14.01 26.62 -21.55
C TRP A 148 -14.07 27.68 -22.67
N ILE A 149 -13.37 28.80 -22.51
CA ILE A 149 -13.24 29.89 -23.50
C ILE A 149 -11.82 29.94 -24.11
N GLY A 150 -10.97 28.96 -23.81
CA GLY A 150 -9.57 28.98 -24.22
C GLY A 150 -9.35 28.72 -25.71
N PRO A 151 -8.13 29.02 -26.20
CA PRO A 151 -7.75 28.80 -27.60
C PRO A 151 -7.78 27.33 -27.99
N SER A 152 -7.67 27.08 -29.31
CA SER A 152 -7.78 25.77 -29.94
C SER A 152 -6.83 24.70 -29.39
N LEU A 153 -7.10 23.44 -29.77
CA LEU A 153 -6.43 22.20 -29.38
C LEU A 153 -4.90 22.26 -29.10
N PRO A 154 -4.04 22.93 -29.90
CA PRO A 154 -2.59 22.92 -29.66
C PRO A 154 -2.14 23.51 -28.31
N TYR A 155 -2.86 24.49 -27.75
CA TYR A 155 -2.51 25.06 -26.44
C TYR A 155 -2.90 24.15 -25.27
N TRP A 156 -3.80 23.20 -25.51
CA TRP A 156 -4.37 22.34 -24.48
C TRP A 156 -3.57 21.05 -24.28
N LEU A 157 -2.98 20.52 -25.34
CA LEU A 157 -2.20 19.27 -25.28
C LEU A 157 -1.11 19.30 -24.18
N PRO A 158 -0.37 20.40 -23.95
CA PRO A 158 0.59 20.47 -22.84
C PRO A 158 -0.05 20.41 -21.45
N VAL A 159 -1.23 21.01 -21.26
CA VAL A 159 -1.96 20.98 -19.97
C VAL A 159 -2.44 19.57 -19.69
N LEU A 160 -3.06 18.90 -20.69
CA LEU A 160 -3.46 17.51 -20.57
C LEU A 160 -2.27 16.60 -20.28
N ALA A 161 -1.16 16.77 -20.99
CA ALA A 161 0.04 15.97 -20.78
C ALA A 161 0.62 16.17 -19.37
N ALA A 162 0.66 17.42 -18.88
CA ALA A 162 1.11 17.74 -17.53
C ALA A 162 0.18 17.12 -16.46
N GLU A 163 -1.13 17.22 -16.66
CA GLU A 163 -2.14 16.64 -15.79
C GLU A 163 -2.00 15.11 -15.71
N THR A 164 -1.98 14.44 -16.86
CA THR A 164 -1.80 12.99 -16.94
C THR A 164 -0.47 12.56 -16.33
N PHE A 165 0.62 13.30 -16.57
CA PHE A 165 1.93 13.00 -16.00
C PHE A 165 1.92 13.12 -14.47
N LEU A 166 1.33 14.18 -13.90
CA LEU A 166 1.24 14.33 -12.46
C LEU A 166 0.37 13.24 -11.83
N ASN A 167 -0.78 12.95 -12.42
CA ASN A 167 -1.68 11.87 -11.98
C ASN A 167 -0.94 10.53 -11.98
N TYR A 168 -0.27 10.20 -13.08
CA TYR A 168 0.51 8.98 -13.22
C TYR A 168 1.64 8.92 -12.20
N ALA A 169 2.39 10.00 -12.01
CA ALA A 169 3.53 9.99 -11.12
C ALA A 169 3.14 10.01 -9.63
N LEU A 170 2.01 10.61 -9.26
CA LEU A 170 1.44 10.51 -7.91
C LEU A 170 0.99 9.08 -7.60
N THR A 171 0.23 8.47 -8.51
CA THR A 171 -0.29 7.12 -8.34
C THR A 171 0.82 6.08 -8.37
N PHE A 172 1.65 6.09 -9.41
CA PHE A 172 2.78 5.19 -9.53
C PHE A 172 3.77 5.35 -8.38
N GLY A 173 4.09 6.60 -8.01
CA GLY A 173 4.99 6.91 -6.91
C GLY A 173 4.59 6.18 -5.63
N GLY A 174 3.39 6.43 -5.11
CA GLY A 174 2.90 5.81 -3.87
C GLY A 174 2.61 4.31 -3.99
N VAL A 175 2.07 3.84 -5.13
CA VAL A 175 1.75 2.42 -5.31
C VAL A 175 3.01 1.57 -5.39
N VAL A 176 4.09 2.04 -6.01
CA VAL A 176 5.37 1.30 -6.03
C VAL A 176 5.84 1.00 -4.60
N TRP A 177 5.68 1.94 -3.66
CA TRP A 177 6.03 1.70 -2.25
C TRP A 177 5.17 0.61 -1.60
N LEU A 178 3.86 0.63 -1.81
CA LEU A 178 2.97 -0.35 -1.21
C LEU A 178 3.11 -1.73 -1.88
N PHE A 179 3.16 -1.78 -3.20
CA PHE A 179 3.07 -3.03 -3.95
C PHE A 179 4.41 -3.64 -4.34
N ASN A 180 5.49 -2.85 -4.45
CA ASN A 180 6.81 -3.40 -4.74
C ASN A 180 7.69 -3.56 -3.51
N LEU A 181 7.40 -2.89 -2.38
CA LEU A 181 8.19 -3.06 -1.16
C LEU A 181 7.43 -3.84 -0.08
N TYR A 182 6.21 -3.39 0.27
CA TYR A 182 5.50 -3.99 1.40
C TYR A 182 5.01 -5.41 1.08
N ILE A 183 4.32 -5.62 -0.04
CA ILE A 183 3.81 -6.96 -0.40
C ILE A 183 4.93 -7.97 -0.69
N PRO A 184 5.96 -7.68 -1.51
CA PRO A 184 7.03 -8.64 -1.75
C PRO A 184 7.90 -8.85 -0.51
N GLY A 185 8.07 -7.82 0.32
CA GLY A 185 8.72 -7.95 1.62
C GLY A 185 7.99 -8.96 2.52
N ILE A 186 6.65 -8.93 2.54
CA ILE A 186 5.84 -9.96 3.20
C ILE A 186 6.02 -11.33 2.52
N GLY A 187 6.04 -11.36 1.19
CA GLY A 187 6.26 -12.57 0.40
C GLY A 187 7.54 -13.32 0.78
N CYS A 188 8.66 -12.61 0.98
CA CYS A 188 9.92 -13.19 1.45
C CYS A 188 9.76 -13.92 2.81
N PHE A 189 8.94 -13.40 3.73
CA PHE A 189 8.74 -14.06 5.02
C PHE A 189 7.89 -15.34 4.91
N LEU A 190 6.98 -15.41 3.94
CA LEU A 190 6.04 -16.52 3.76
C LEU A 190 6.66 -17.69 2.98
N ASP A 191 7.40 -17.40 1.92
CA ASP A 191 8.00 -18.44 1.05
C ASP A 191 9.15 -19.18 1.75
N ASP A 192 9.89 -18.48 2.62
CA ASP A 192 11.16 -18.97 3.15
C ASP A 192 11.06 -19.65 4.52
N SER A 193 9.85 -20.09 4.91
CA SER A 193 9.67 -20.86 6.13
C SER A 193 10.48 -22.18 6.11
N PRO A 194 11.29 -22.49 7.16
CA PRO A 194 12.18 -23.64 7.14
C PRO A 194 11.41 -24.99 7.07
N PRO A 195 11.74 -25.87 6.11
CA PRO A 195 10.86 -27.00 5.74
C PRO A 195 11.04 -28.30 6.54
N SER A 196 12.09 -28.45 7.37
CA SER A 196 12.39 -29.77 7.99
C SER A 196 13.12 -29.71 9.33
N PHE A 197 12.71 -30.55 10.28
CA PHE A 197 13.33 -30.70 11.60
C PHE A 197 14.73 -31.32 11.60
N ALA A 198 15.14 -31.98 10.52
CA ALA A 198 16.41 -32.71 10.46
C ALA A 198 17.65 -31.82 10.66
N ALA A 199 17.53 -30.52 10.34
CA ALA A 199 18.58 -29.52 10.51
C ALA A 199 18.15 -28.40 11.49
N MET A 200 17.61 -28.77 12.66
CA MET A 200 17.05 -27.80 13.63
C MET A 200 17.99 -26.62 13.93
N ARG A 201 19.30 -26.87 14.10
CA ARG A 201 20.28 -25.81 14.37
C ARG A 201 20.43 -24.83 13.19
N GLN A 202 20.47 -25.33 11.96
CA GLN A 202 20.52 -24.49 10.75
C GLN A 202 19.23 -23.67 10.63
N ASN A 203 18.08 -24.27 10.90
CA ASN A 203 16.81 -23.56 10.87
C ASN A 203 16.71 -22.45 11.92
N ILE A 204 17.26 -22.65 13.12
CA ILE A 204 17.31 -21.60 14.14
C ILE A 204 18.19 -20.44 13.67
N SER A 205 19.32 -20.73 13.02
CA SER A 205 20.19 -19.69 12.44
C SER A 205 19.45 -18.88 11.37
N ILE A 206 18.77 -19.55 10.43
CA ILE A 206 17.92 -18.93 9.41
C ILE A 206 16.82 -18.08 10.05
N TYR A 207 16.14 -18.62 11.06
CA TYR A 207 15.06 -17.91 11.75
C TYR A 207 15.57 -16.64 12.46
N ARG A 208 16.77 -16.67 13.05
CA ARG A 208 17.41 -15.48 13.62
C ARG A 208 17.72 -14.44 12.55
N GLN A 209 18.16 -14.84 11.36
CA GLN A 209 18.36 -13.92 10.24
C GLN A 209 17.03 -13.29 9.79
N LEU A 210 15.96 -14.09 9.70
CA LEU A 210 14.61 -13.60 9.42
C LEU A 210 14.13 -12.59 10.47
N HIS A 211 14.43 -12.78 11.75
CA HIS A 211 14.08 -11.83 12.82
C HIS A 211 14.81 -10.49 12.67
N VAL A 212 16.09 -10.52 12.28
CA VAL A 212 16.84 -9.30 11.95
C VAL A 212 16.19 -8.59 10.75
N LEU A 213 15.81 -9.35 9.71
CA LEU A 213 15.16 -8.81 8.52
C LEU A 213 13.78 -8.21 8.85
N GLU A 214 12.99 -8.89 9.69
CA GLU A 214 11.71 -8.41 10.21
C GLU A 214 11.88 -7.09 10.97
N ARG A 215 12.91 -6.97 11.80
CA ARG A 215 13.19 -5.73 12.54
C ARG A 215 13.54 -4.57 11.60
N LEU A 216 14.36 -4.82 10.58
CA LEU A 216 14.70 -3.83 9.55
C LEU A 216 13.46 -3.42 8.73
N PHE A 217 12.64 -4.40 8.35
CA PHE A 217 11.40 -4.17 7.61
C PHE A 217 10.40 -3.36 8.42
N ASN A 218 10.16 -3.74 9.68
CA ASN A 218 9.28 -3.03 10.59
C ASN A 218 9.73 -1.59 10.84
N ASP A 219 11.03 -1.33 11.04
CA ASP A 219 11.53 0.03 11.29
C ASP A 219 11.19 1.00 10.15
N PHE A 220 11.16 0.50 8.92
CA PHE A 220 10.75 1.26 7.75
C PHE A 220 9.22 1.34 7.61
N ILE A 221 8.56 0.19 7.57
CA ILE A 221 7.13 0.07 7.25
C ILE A 221 6.24 0.76 8.29
N ILE A 222 6.60 0.73 9.58
CA ILE A 222 5.84 1.36 10.66
C ILE A 222 5.79 2.89 10.53
N ARG A 223 6.78 3.51 9.88
CA ARG A 223 6.88 4.97 9.75
C ARG A 223 6.26 5.48 8.45
N ALA A 224 6.32 4.70 7.38
CA ALA A 224 5.94 5.14 6.05
C ALA A 224 4.62 4.52 5.57
N CYS A 225 4.52 3.19 5.55
CA CYS A 225 3.42 2.50 4.88
C CYS A 225 2.23 2.23 5.80
N LEU A 226 2.46 1.67 6.99
CA LEU A 226 1.39 1.24 7.89
C LEU A 226 0.46 2.36 8.35
N PRO A 227 0.94 3.54 8.76
CA PRO A 227 0.04 4.62 9.15
C PRO A 227 -0.90 5.02 8.01
N ILE A 228 -0.40 5.07 6.78
CA ILE A 228 -1.22 5.43 5.61
C ILE A 228 -2.21 4.29 5.27
N MET A 229 -1.78 3.03 5.31
CA MET A 229 -2.68 1.91 5.08
C MET A 229 -3.78 1.82 6.15
N LEU A 230 -3.49 2.07 7.42
CA LEU A 230 -4.46 1.93 8.50
C LEU A 230 -5.33 3.18 8.73
N SER A 231 -4.98 4.33 8.14
CA SER A 231 -5.79 5.56 8.27
C SER A 231 -6.41 5.99 6.95
N VAL A 232 -5.61 6.15 5.90
CA VAL A 232 -6.05 6.75 4.64
C VAL A 232 -6.87 5.75 3.81
N MET A 233 -6.46 4.48 3.73
CA MET A 233 -7.22 3.49 2.94
C MET A 233 -8.63 3.26 3.51
N PRO A 234 -8.85 3.09 4.83
CA PRO A 234 -10.20 3.11 5.42
C PRO A 234 -10.97 4.39 5.11
N GLY A 235 -10.32 5.56 5.21
CA GLY A 235 -10.96 6.84 4.87
C GLY A 235 -11.45 6.87 3.41
N ILE A 236 -10.63 6.43 2.45
CA ILE A 236 -11.02 6.31 1.05
C ILE A 236 -12.17 5.33 0.91
N GLN A 237 -12.11 4.16 1.56
CA GLN A 237 -13.14 3.14 1.50
C GLN A 237 -14.49 3.68 2.01
N ILE A 238 -14.51 4.33 3.18
CA ILE A 238 -15.70 4.93 3.79
C ILE A 238 -16.31 5.98 2.86
N MET A 239 -15.51 6.95 2.40
CA MET A 239 -15.97 8.03 1.52
C MET A 239 -16.50 7.49 0.18
N SER A 240 -15.84 6.46 -0.35
CA SER A 240 -16.22 5.84 -1.61
C SER A 240 -17.53 5.06 -1.51
N MET A 241 -17.68 4.23 -0.48
CA MET A 241 -18.91 3.46 -0.24
C MET A 241 -20.09 4.40 0.05
N PHE A 242 -19.87 5.44 0.86
CA PHE A 242 -20.87 6.50 1.08
C PHE A 242 -21.31 7.15 -0.23
N GLY A 243 -20.35 7.52 -1.10
CA GLY A 243 -20.63 8.08 -2.41
C GLY A 243 -21.43 7.14 -3.32
N CYS A 244 -21.12 5.84 -3.32
CA CYS A 244 -21.87 4.83 -4.05
C CYS A 244 -23.34 4.80 -3.64
N PHE A 245 -23.64 4.76 -2.33
CA PHE A 245 -25.03 4.72 -1.86
C PHE A 245 -25.75 6.04 -2.06
N ARG A 246 -25.09 7.17 -1.75
CA ARG A 246 -25.74 8.49 -1.75
C ARG A 246 -26.01 9.04 -3.15
N PHE A 247 -25.13 8.75 -4.10
CA PHE A 247 -25.17 9.34 -5.44
C PHE A 247 -25.66 8.38 -6.52
N LEU A 248 -26.11 7.18 -6.14
CA LEU A 248 -26.73 6.24 -7.08
C LEU A 248 -27.93 6.90 -7.76
N GLY A 249 -27.88 6.98 -9.10
CA GLY A 249 -28.93 7.62 -9.91
C GLY A 249 -28.95 9.15 -9.90
N LYS A 250 -28.05 9.83 -9.17
CA LYS A 250 -27.99 11.31 -9.09
C LYS A 250 -26.86 11.94 -9.91
N MET A 251 -25.88 11.15 -10.30
CA MET A 251 -24.70 11.59 -11.07
C MET A 251 -24.66 10.92 -12.44
N THR A 252 -23.91 11.53 -13.36
CA THR A 252 -23.57 10.87 -14.62
C THR A 252 -22.78 9.58 -14.35
N LEU A 253 -23.00 8.55 -15.18
CA LEU A 253 -22.36 7.24 -15.02
C LEU A 253 -20.82 7.36 -14.94
N LEU A 254 -20.23 8.23 -15.75
CA LEU A 254 -18.79 8.44 -15.82
C LEU A 254 -18.21 9.02 -14.52
N GLN A 255 -18.91 9.97 -13.89
CA GLN A 255 -18.49 10.53 -12.59
C GLN A 255 -18.74 9.52 -11.46
N PHE A 256 -19.85 8.77 -11.54
CA PHE A 256 -20.21 7.77 -10.55
C PHE A 256 -19.17 6.65 -10.46
N GLN A 257 -18.61 6.19 -11.58
CA GLN A 257 -17.69 5.05 -11.66
C GLN A 257 -16.43 5.19 -10.76
N ILE A 258 -16.01 6.42 -10.44
CA ILE A 258 -14.86 6.65 -9.57
C ILE A 258 -15.11 6.11 -8.15
N PHE A 259 -16.32 6.27 -7.61
CA PHE A 259 -16.65 5.81 -6.26
C PHE A 259 -16.49 4.29 -6.08
N PRO A 260 -17.14 3.40 -6.87
CA PRO A 260 -16.98 1.96 -6.70
C PRO A 260 -15.56 1.50 -7.01
N LEU A 261 -14.87 2.12 -7.99
CA LEU A 261 -13.49 1.78 -8.30
C LEU A 261 -12.55 2.08 -7.12
N MET A 262 -12.66 3.28 -6.53
CA MET A 262 -11.87 3.67 -5.36
C MET A 262 -12.22 2.85 -4.13
N GLY A 263 -13.51 2.63 -3.86
CA GLY A 263 -13.98 1.85 -2.72
C GLY A 263 -13.51 0.40 -2.80
N PHE A 264 -13.66 -0.24 -3.96
CA PHE A 264 -13.20 -1.60 -4.18
C PHE A 264 -11.67 -1.71 -4.09
N SER A 265 -10.94 -0.77 -4.68
CA SER A 265 -9.47 -0.77 -4.61
C SER A 265 -8.96 -0.59 -3.17
N ALA A 266 -9.58 0.32 -2.41
CA ALA A 266 -9.24 0.54 -1.00
C ALA A 266 -9.60 -0.68 -0.13
N MET A 267 -10.77 -1.28 -0.36
CA MET A 267 -11.19 -2.51 0.31
C MET A 267 -10.22 -3.67 0.04
N LEU A 268 -9.87 -3.91 -1.23
CA LEU A 268 -8.89 -4.93 -1.59
C LEU A 268 -7.53 -4.65 -0.95
N CYS A 269 -7.04 -3.40 -1.01
CA CYS A 269 -5.77 -3.04 -0.39
C CYS A 269 -5.79 -3.31 1.11
N ASN A 270 -6.85 -2.90 1.82
CA ASN A 270 -7.04 -3.15 3.25
C ASN A 270 -7.05 -4.64 3.57
N VAL A 271 -7.87 -5.44 2.90
CA VAL A 271 -8.01 -6.88 3.15
C VAL A 271 -6.71 -7.62 2.82
N VAL A 272 -6.13 -7.37 1.65
CA VAL A 272 -4.93 -8.11 1.19
C VAL A 272 -3.73 -7.77 2.06
N SER A 273 -3.47 -6.49 2.34
CA SER A 273 -2.31 -6.05 3.12
C SER A 273 -2.34 -6.57 4.57
N SER A 274 -3.50 -6.56 5.20
CA SER A 274 -3.69 -7.03 6.58
C SER A 274 -3.69 -8.55 6.66
N THR A 275 -4.32 -9.25 5.71
CA THR A 275 -4.32 -10.73 5.65
C THR A 275 -2.93 -11.28 5.39
N LEU A 276 -2.16 -10.71 4.47
CA LEU A 276 -0.78 -11.13 4.23
C LEU A 276 0.09 -10.96 5.50
N SER A 277 -0.13 -9.87 6.24
CA SER A 277 0.60 -9.63 7.49
C SER A 277 0.21 -10.62 8.60
N SER A 278 -1.07 -11.01 8.66
CA SER A 278 -1.53 -11.98 9.65
C SER A 278 -1.02 -13.39 9.37
N PHE A 279 -0.82 -13.76 8.11
CA PHE A 279 -0.18 -15.01 7.73
C PHE A 279 1.25 -15.11 8.24
N ILE A 280 2.05 -14.03 8.21
CA ILE A 280 3.41 -14.03 8.79
C ILE A 280 3.36 -14.43 10.27
N PHE A 281 2.44 -13.82 11.03
CA PHE A 281 2.32 -14.09 12.46
C PHE A 281 1.86 -15.54 12.72
N THR A 282 0.88 -16.01 11.95
CA THR A 282 0.28 -17.34 12.11
C THR A 282 1.28 -18.43 11.75
N ASP A 283 1.94 -18.32 10.59
CA ASP A 283 2.92 -19.29 10.09
C ASP A 283 4.16 -19.32 10.99
N SER A 284 4.66 -18.14 11.42
CA SER A 284 5.81 -18.09 12.31
C SER A 284 5.51 -18.64 13.72
N THR A 285 4.28 -18.48 14.22
CA THR A 285 3.85 -19.05 15.51
C THR A 285 3.66 -20.56 15.41
N ALA A 286 3.06 -21.05 14.33
CA ALA A 286 2.93 -22.48 14.07
C ALA A 286 4.32 -23.14 13.99
N LEU A 287 5.24 -22.52 13.26
CA LEU A 287 6.62 -22.97 13.11
C LEU A 287 7.38 -22.97 14.44
N MET A 288 7.21 -21.92 15.25
CA MET A 288 7.82 -21.84 16.58
C MET A 288 7.27 -22.93 17.51
N THR A 289 5.98 -23.22 17.45
CA THR A 289 5.32 -24.27 18.24
C THR A 289 5.84 -25.64 17.84
N CYS A 290 5.92 -25.90 16.54
CA CYS A 290 6.54 -27.08 15.95
C CYS A 290 7.97 -27.28 16.48
N PHE A 291 8.80 -26.24 16.43
CA PHE A 291 10.16 -26.27 16.92
C PHE A 291 10.27 -26.50 18.43
N LYS A 292 9.40 -25.88 19.24
CA LYS A 292 9.35 -26.12 20.69
C LYS A 292 9.00 -27.57 21.00
N THR A 293 8.00 -28.13 20.32
CA THR A 293 7.59 -29.53 20.47
C THR A 293 8.69 -30.49 20.05
N ALA A 294 9.37 -30.23 18.93
CA ALA A 294 10.49 -31.05 18.47
C ALA A 294 11.71 -30.96 19.41
N ALA A 295 12.01 -29.79 19.97
CA ALA A 295 13.11 -29.61 20.92
C ALA A 295 12.91 -30.40 22.23
N VAL A 296 11.65 -30.57 22.68
CA VAL A 296 11.34 -31.43 23.85
C VAL A 296 11.67 -32.89 23.56
N ARG A 297 11.44 -33.37 22.34
CA ARG A 297 11.71 -34.77 21.96
C ARG A 297 13.20 -35.12 21.86
N ILE A 298 14.10 -34.14 21.80
CA ILE A 298 15.56 -34.34 21.71
C ILE A 298 16.19 -34.59 23.10
N GLU A 299 15.38 -34.90 24.11
CA GLU A 299 15.74 -35.05 25.53
C GLU A 299 16.91 -36.02 25.85
N GLY A 300 17.31 -36.88 24.91
CA GLY A 300 18.45 -37.79 25.08
C GLY A 300 19.83 -37.12 25.22
N SER A 301 20.04 -35.91 24.68
CA SER A 301 21.32 -35.19 24.80
C SER A 301 21.25 -34.09 25.87
N LYS A 302 21.65 -34.44 27.11
CA LYS A 302 21.45 -33.59 28.31
C LYS A 302 22.07 -32.17 28.23
N ARG A 303 23.10 -31.94 27.41
CA ARG A 303 23.78 -30.62 27.31
C ARG A 303 23.37 -29.84 26.06
N GLU A 304 23.42 -30.45 24.88
CA GLU A 304 23.11 -29.76 23.62
C GLU A 304 21.63 -29.42 23.51
N GLY A 305 20.75 -30.33 23.93
CA GLY A 305 19.30 -30.07 23.96
C GLY A 305 18.92 -28.89 24.86
N LYS A 306 19.64 -28.69 25.99
CA LYS A 306 19.42 -27.54 26.88
C LYS A 306 19.83 -26.22 26.22
N ILE A 307 20.96 -26.19 25.51
CA ILE A 307 21.42 -24.98 24.80
C ILE A 307 20.44 -24.66 23.68
N LEU A 308 20.09 -25.66 22.85
CA LEU A 308 19.16 -25.51 21.74
C LEU A 308 17.80 -25.00 22.21
N ARG A 309 17.29 -25.54 23.32
CA ARG A 309 16.03 -25.08 23.93
C ARG A 309 16.13 -23.62 24.38
N ARG A 310 17.22 -23.21 25.02
CA ARG A 310 17.42 -21.80 25.41
C ARG A 310 17.44 -20.88 24.18
N GLU A 311 18.13 -21.28 23.12
CA GLU A 311 18.15 -20.54 21.87
C GLU A 311 16.75 -20.43 21.26
N LEU A 312 15.99 -21.52 21.24
CA LEU A 312 14.66 -21.54 20.66
C LEU A 312 13.64 -20.73 21.46
N TRP A 313 13.78 -20.74 22.78
CA TRP A 313 12.93 -19.94 23.68
C TRP A 313 13.24 -18.45 23.61
N SER A 314 14.45 -18.08 23.17
CA SER A 314 14.81 -16.69 22.88
C SER A 314 14.20 -16.17 21.57
N CYS A 315 13.78 -17.06 20.66
CA CYS A 315 13.14 -16.69 19.41
C CYS A 315 11.66 -16.38 19.64
N THR A 316 11.22 -15.21 19.18
CA THR A 316 9.82 -14.78 19.18
C THR A 316 9.21 -14.96 17.80
N SER A 317 7.89 -15.21 17.73
CA SER A 317 7.14 -15.17 16.46
C SER A 317 7.38 -13.87 15.70
N LEU A 318 7.48 -13.98 14.37
CA LEU A 318 7.64 -12.83 13.47
C LEU A 318 6.33 -12.07 13.42
N LYS A 319 6.35 -10.73 13.52
CA LYS A 319 5.12 -9.92 13.50
C LYS A 319 5.31 -8.57 12.84
N ILE A 320 4.37 -8.19 11.99
CA ILE A 320 4.32 -6.83 11.45
C ILE A 320 3.75 -5.90 12.51
N LYS A 321 4.57 -4.99 13.02
CA LYS A 321 4.23 -4.11 14.15
C LYS A 321 3.59 -2.82 13.70
N PHE A 322 2.55 -2.39 14.41
CA PHE A 322 1.95 -1.07 14.28
C PHE A 322 1.85 -0.41 15.65
N GLY A 323 2.69 0.59 15.90
CA GLY A 323 2.88 1.19 17.22
C GLY A 323 3.29 0.13 18.26
N SER A 324 2.51 0.04 19.34
CA SER A 324 2.66 -1.00 20.38
C SER A 324 1.96 -2.32 20.04
N ASN A 325 1.15 -2.35 18.97
CA ASN A 325 0.35 -3.50 18.54
C ASN A 325 0.99 -4.20 17.33
N PHE A 326 0.34 -5.25 16.83
CA PHE A 326 0.71 -5.97 15.62
C PHE A 326 -0.53 -6.34 14.82
N VAL A 327 -0.36 -6.59 13.53
CA VAL A 327 -1.44 -7.03 12.64
C VAL A 327 -1.67 -8.52 12.86
N ASP A 328 -2.85 -8.87 13.36
CA ASP A 328 -3.29 -10.25 13.62
C ASP A 328 -4.36 -10.71 12.63
N GLY A 329 -4.85 -11.94 12.79
CA GLY A 329 -5.89 -12.49 11.92
C GLY A 329 -7.25 -11.79 12.04
N GLY A 330 -7.52 -11.09 13.14
CA GLY A 330 -8.76 -10.33 13.36
C GLY A 330 -8.71 -8.93 12.77
N THR A 331 -7.53 -8.36 12.58
CA THR A 331 -7.33 -6.99 12.09
C THR A 331 -8.05 -6.69 10.76
N PRO A 332 -8.02 -7.56 9.73
CA PRO A 332 -8.79 -7.32 8.50
C PRO A 332 -10.30 -7.19 8.77
N LEU A 333 -10.86 -8.04 9.63
CA LEU A 333 -12.28 -8.05 9.96
C LEU A 333 -12.68 -6.80 10.73
N VAL A 334 -11.90 -6.42 11.74
CA VAL A 334 -12.12 -5.19 12.53
C VAL A 334 -12.03 -3.94 11.64
N LEU A 335 -11.08 -3.92 10.70
CA LEU A 335 -10.92 -2.80 9.78
C LEU A 335 -12.12 -2.66 8.81
N GLN A 336 -12.63 -3.78 8.31
CA GLN A 336 -13.80 -3.79 7.42
C GLN A 336 -15.09 -3.45 8.18
N ASP A 337 -15.28 -3.99 9.37
CA ASP A 337 -16.40 -3.64 10.26
C ASP A 337 -16.40 -2.13 10.56
N PHE A 338 -15.25 -1.57 10.94
CA PHE A 338 -15.09 -0.13 11.12
C PHE A 338 -15.51 0.66 9.87
N CYS A 339 -15.03 0.27 8.68
CA CYS A 339 -15.39 0.98 7.44
C CYS A 339 -16.90 0.92 7.15
N TRP A 340 -17.55 -0.22 7.41
CA TRP A 340 -18.99 -0.38 7.24
C TRP A 340 -19.78 0.45 8.25
N THR A 341 -19.46 0.35 9.55
CA THR A 341 -20.13 1.10 10.61
C THR A 341 -20.04 2.60 10.38
N GLN A 342 -18.85 3.11 10.00
CA GLN A 342 -18.67 4.53 9.70
C GLN A 342 -19.46 4.97 8.47
N THR A 343 -19.51 4.13 7.43
CA THR A 343 -20.31 4.42 6.24
C THR A 343 -21.80 4.52 6.57
N VAL A 344 -22.34 3.56 7.34
CA VAL A 344 -23.74 3.58 7.78
C VAL A 344 -24.01 4.80 8.66
N SER A 345 -23.11 5.13 9.58
CA SER A 345 -23.24 6.30 10.44
C SER A 345 -23.31 7.60 9.63
N LEU A 346 -22.46 7.74 8.60
CA LEU A 346 -22.50 8.90 7.69
C LEU A 346 -23.79 8.98 6.89
N MET A 347 -24.36 7.85 6.46
CA MET A 347 -25.66 7.83 5.79
C MET A 347 -26.77 8.34 6.73
N LEU A 348 -26.84 7.82 7.95
CA LEU A 348 -27.84 8.22 8.95
C LEU A 348 -27.75 9.71 9.33
N VAL A 349 -26.55 10.26 9.46
CA VAL A 349 -26.34 11.69 9.76
C VAL A 349 -26.81 12.59 8.61
N MET A 350 -26.72 12.11 7.37
CA MET A 350 -27.07 12.88 6.17
C MET A 350 -28.56 12.79 5.80
N ASP A 351 -29.26 11.72 6.19
CA ASP A 351 -30.71 11.58 5.96
C ASP A 351 -31.55 12.35 6.99
N ASN A 352 -30.99 12.64 8.17
CA ASN A 352 -31.63 13.49 9.18
C ASN A 352 -31.54 15.01 8.89
N LYS A 353 -31.00 15.40 7.74
CA LYS A 353 -30.90 16.79 7.28
C LYS A 353 -31.67 16.97 5.98
#